data_AF-A0A7S3Z6K8-F1
#
_entry.id   AF-A0A7S3Z6K8-F1
#
_cell.length_a   1.000
_cell.length_b   1.000
_cell.length_c   1.000
_cell.angle_alpha   90.00
_cell.angle_beta   90.00
_cell.angle_gamma   90.00
#
_symmetry.space_group_name_H-M   'P 1'
#
loop_
_entity.id
_entity.type
_entity.pdbx_description
1 polymer ?
#
loop_
_entity_poly.entity_id
_entity_poly.type
_entity_poly.pdbx_seq_one_letter_code
_entity_poly.pdbx_strand_id
1 'polypeptide(L)'
;DACHQHFITQVTLCDFGLSKKLLEDAGYYNNGDLRKLPWPWTDPHSMYTGRFDYKSDVWSLGVTFWEILTKGGDPYVEERKTMQLVRLIDEIRHGRLQLKLPRDCHQEGRTVVNACLCLDRKKRPTAYQIRELAKTIYTNHYGRRVNLEELV
;
A
#
# COMPACT_ATOMS: atom_id res chain seq x y z
N ASP A 1 2.82 -39.44 3.52
CA ASP A 1 3.44 -38.30 4.22
C ASP A 1 2.85 -36.99 3.73
N ALA A 2 1.77 -36.54 4.37
CA ALA A 2 1.08 -35.30 4.04
C ALA A 2 1.71 -34.16 4.85
N CYS A 3 2.45 -33.29 4.16
CA CYS A 3 2.97 -32.05 4.73
C CYS A 3 1.78 -31.18 5.14
N HIS A 4 1.59 -30.97 6.45
CA HIS A 4 0.58 -30.08 7.01
C HIS A 4 0.85 -28.64 6.53
N GLN A 5 0.25 -28.25 5.39
CA GLN A 5 0.16 -26.85 4.98
C GLN A 5 -0.64 -26.10 6.05
N HIS A 6 0.09 -25.42 6.94
CA HIS A 6 -0.49 -24.43 7.83
C HIS A 6 -0.89 -23.23 6.97
N PHE A 7 -2.18 -23.14 6.64
CA PHE A 7 -2.72 -21.95 6.04
C PHE A 7 -2.74 -20.85 7.09
N ILE A 8 -1.97 -19.78 6.89
CA ILE A 8 -2.06 -18.57 7.71
C ILE A 8 -3.41 -17.92 7.40
N THR A 9 -4.32 -17.93 8.36
CA THR A 9 -5.65 -17.30 8.24
C THR A 9 -5.75 -15.97 8.98
N GLN A 10 -4.74 -15.64 9.79
CA GLN A 10 -4.70 -14.44 10.61
C GLN A 10 -3.48 -13.61 10.24
N VAL A 11 -3.71 -12.31 10.01
CA VAL A 11 -2.66 -11.33 9.72
C VAL A 11 -2.80 -10.20 10.73
N THR A 12 -1.69 -9.83 11.36
CA THR A 12 -1.62 -8.70 12.29
C THR A 12 -0.69 -7.65 11.69
N LEU A 13 -1.10 -6.39 11.75
CA LEU A 13 -0.24 -5.27 11.43
C LEU A 13 0.67 -4.97 12.63
N CYS A 14 1.96 -4.82 12.38
CA CYS A 14 2.97 -4.50 13.39
C CYS A 14 3.58 -3.12 13.11
N ASP A 15 4.37 -2.61 14.06
CA ASP A 15 5.29 -1.47 13.86
C ASP A 15 4.65 -0.09 13.56
N PHE A 16 3.42 0.12 14.04
CA PHE A 16 2.75 1.42 13.91
C PHE A 16 3.53 2.56 14.57
N GLY A 17 3.79 3.63 13.82
CA GLY A 17 4.37 4.86 14.35
C GLY A 17 5.87 4.81 14.68
N LEU A 18 6.53 3.67 14.51
CA LEU A 18 7.98 3.54 14.71
C LEU A 18 8.77 4.41 13.72
N SER A 19 8.32 4.49 12.47
CA SER A 19 8.92 5.34 11.44
C SER A 19 8.87 6.82 11.81
N LYS A 20 7.76 7.31 12.35
CA LYS A 20 7.64 8.72 12.77
C LYS A 20 8.67 9.07 13.83
N LYS A 21 8.83 8.24 14.86
CA LYS A 21 9.82 8.43 15.92
C LYS A 21 11.26 8.41 15.39
N LEU A 22 11.59 7.42 14.54
CA LEU A 22 12.90 7.32 13.91
C LEU A 22 13.21 8.50 12.98
N LEU A 23 12.21 9.01 12.25
CA LEU A 23 12.36 10.16 11.36
C LEU A 23 12.51 11.47 12.16
N GLU A 24 11.78 11.64 13.26
CA GLU A 24 11.96 12.76 14.20
C GLU A 24 13.37 12.74 14.81
N ASP A 25 13.80 11.60 15.37
CA ASP A 25 15.11 11.42 16.01
C ASP A 25 16.29 11.60 15.03
N ALA A 26 16.11 11.21 13.76
CA ALA A 26 17.12 11.34 12.71
C ALA A 26 17.20 12.75 12.07
N GLY A 27 16.42 13.73 12.55
CA GLY A 27 16.35 15.07 11.96
C GLY A 27 15.80 15.08 10.53
N TYR A 28 14.99 14.07 10.17
CA TYR A 28 14.52 13.83 8.80
C TYR A 28 13.69 15.00 8.24
N TYR A 29 12.82 15.59 9.07
CA TYR A 29 12.04 16.78 8.72
C TYR A 29 12.92 17.97 8.31
N ASN A 30 14.20 17.99 8.72
CA ASN A 30 15.12 19.08 8.47
C ASN A 30 16.10 18.81 7.31
N ASN A 31 16.32 17.54 6.93
CA ASN A 31 17.44 17.16 6.04
C ASN A 31 17.04 16.58 4.67
N GLY A 32 15.77 16.22 4.44
CA GLY A 32 15.23 15.93 3.09
C GLY A 32 15.81 14.72 2.34
N ASP A 33 16.51 13.80 3.00
CA ASP A 33 17.12 12.64 2.33
C ASP A 33 16.10 11.52 2.04
N LEU A 34 15.45 11.63 0.88
CA LEU A 34 14.43 10.69 0.37
C LEU A 34 14.88 9.22 0.34
N ARG A 35 16.18 8.94 0.34
CA ARG A 35 16.73 7.57 0.28
C ARG A 35 16.52 6.78 1.58
N LYS A 36 16.20 7.46 2.68
CA LYS A 36 15.95 6.83 3.99
C LYS A 36 14.49 6.42 4.21
N LEU A 37 13.59 6.85 3.33
CA LEU A 37 12.19 6.42 3.40
C LEU A 37 11.97 5.09 2.69
N PRO A 38 10.96 4.31 3.11
CA PRO A 38 10.37 3.27 2.28
C PRO A 38 9.59 3.94 1.14
N TRP A 39 10.32 4.60 0.23
CA TRP A 39 9.73 5.47 -0.77
C TRP A 39 8.71 4.77 -1.68
N PRO A 40 8.81 3.46 -2.03
CA PRO A 40 7.79 2.86 -2.88
C PRO A 40 6.41 2.81 -2.23
N TRP A 41 6.38 2.69 -0.89
CA TRP A 41 5.16 2.72 -0.08
C TRP A 41 4.80 4.13 0.40
N THR A 42 5.65 5.12 0.18
CA THR A 42 5.38 6.47 0.66
C THR A 42 4.50 7.23 -0.33
N ASP A 43 3.49 7.91 0.17
CA ASP A 43 2.66 8.79 -0.65
C ASP A 43 3.52 9.91 -1.29
N PRO A 44 3.41 10.16 -2.60
CA PRO A 44 4.25 11.13 -3.31
C PRO A 44 4.10 12.56 -2.76
N HIS A 45 2.91 12.93 -2.28
CA HIS A 45 2.71 14.23 -1.64
C HIS A 45 3.38 14.30 -0.25
N SER A 46 3.31 13.22 0.52
CA SER A 46 3.95 13.10 1.85
C SER A 46 5.48 13.08 1.75
N MET A 47 6.05 12.47 0.71
CA MET A 47 7.50 12.54 0.44
C MET A 47 8.00 13.99 0.30
N TYR A 48 7.23 14.84 -0.38
CA TYR A 48 7.62 16.23 -0.63
C TYR A 48 7.33 17.15 0.57
N THR A 49 6.18 16.96 1.21
CA THR A 49 5.74 17.84 2.31
C THR A 49 6.30 17.42 3.67
N GLY A 50 6.82 16.19 3.79
CA GLY A 50 7.16 15.56 5.06
C GLY A 50 5.96 15.28 5.95
N ARG A 51 4.72 15.52 5.50
CA ARG A 51 3.51 15.38 6.32
C ARG A 51 2.86 14.04 6.03
N PHE A 52 2.74 13.23 7.07
CA PHE A 52 2.10 11.92 7.03
C PHE A 52 0.79 11.97 7.79
N ASP A 53 -0.25 11.37 7.22
CA ASP A 53 -1.58 11.28 7.80
C ASP A 53 -2.29 10.01 7.32
N TYR A 54 -3.54 9.82 7.74
CA TYR A 54 -4.30 8.64 7.35
C TYR A 54 -4.42 8.45 5.82
N LYS A 55 -4.34 9.52 5.01
CA LYS A 55 -4.37 9.40 3.53
C LYS A 55 -3.04 8.92 2.98
N SER A 56 -1.92 9.21 3.63
CA SER A 56 -0.64 8.58 3.29
C SER A 56 -0.64 7.11 3.66
N ASP A 57 -1.24 6.74 4.78
CA ASP A 57 -1.35 5.34 5.19
C ASP A 57 -2.20 4.52 4.21
N VAL A 58 -3.30 5.09 3.70
CA VAL A 58 -4.10 4.46 2.63
C VAL A 58 -3.29 4.23 1.36
N TRP A 59 -2.36 5.12 1.01
CA TRP A 59 -1.48 4.89 -0.14
C TRP A 59 -0.55 3.70 0.13
N SER A 60 0.12 3.69 1.29
CA SER A 60 1.00 2.58 1.68
C SER A 60 0.27 1.24 1.66
N LEU A 61 -0.97 1.21 2.17
CA LEU A 61 -1.84 0.04 2.12
C LEU A 61 -2.19 -0.37 0.68
N GLY A 62 -2.36 0.59 -0.23
CA GLY A 62 -2.57 0.32 -1.66
C GLY A 62 -1.39 -0.40 -2.31
N VAL A 63 -0.16 -0.03 -1.95
CA VAL A 63 1.06 -0.73 -2.39
C VAL A 63 1.11 -2.13 -1.79
N THR A 64 0.76 -2.30 -0.51
CA THR A 64 0.67 -3.63 0.12
C THR A 64 -0.37 -4.54 -0.55
N PHE A 65 -1.54 -4.02 -0.91
CA PHE A 65 -2.51 -4.78 -1.69
C PHE A 65 -1.98 -5.16 -3.06
N TRP A 66 -1.23 -4.26 -3.72
CA TRP A 66 -0.57 -4.56 -4.98
C TRP A 66 0.46 -5.69 -4.80
N GLU A 67 1.26 -5.70 -3.74
CA GLU A 67 2.22 -6.78 -3.44
C GLU A 67 1.50 -8.12 -3.24
N ILE A 68 0.41 -8.14 -2.47
CA ILE A 68 -0.40 -9.35 -2.26
C ILE A 68 -0.91 -9.90 -3.60
N LEU A 69 -1.49 -9.04 -4.44
CA LEU A 69 -2.06 -9.44 -5.73
C LEU A 69 -0.99 -9.83 -6.76
N THR A 70 0.25 -9.38 -6.58
CA THR A 70 1.40 -9.77 -7.40
C THR A 70 2.22 -10.90 -6.80
N LYS A 71 1.78 -11.46 -5.67
CA LYS A 71 2.44 -12.55 -4.93
C LYS A 71 3.85 -12.18 -4.46
N GLY A 72 4.00 -10.99 -3.88
CA GLY A 72 5.27 -10.46 -3.38
C GLY A 72 6.07 -9.73 -4.46
N GLY A 73 5.39 -9.12 -5.44
CA GLY A 73 6.06 -8.29 -6.44
C GLY A 73 6.80 -7.13 -5.78
N ASP A 74 7.87 -6.69 -6.45
CA ASP A 74 8.71 -5.61 -5.94
C ASP A 74 8.32 -4.27 -6.62
N PRO A 75 7.79 -3.27 -5.88
CA PRO A 75 7.17 -2.09 -6.48
C PRO A 75 8.16 -1.27 -7.34
N TYR A 76 7.81 -1.02 -8.61
CA TYR A 76 8.63 -0.26 -9.57
C TYR A 76 10.01 -0.88 -9.88
N VAL A 77 10.20 -2.19 -9.68
CA VAL A 77 11.52 -2.84 -9.78
C VAL A 77 12.31 -2.53 -11.07
N GLU A 78 11.64 -2.46 -12.22
CA GLU A 78 12.30 -2.16 -13.51
C GLU A 78 12.64 -0.67 -13.65
N GLU A 79 11.75 0.21 -13.20
CA GLU A 79 11.99 1.65 -13.19
C GLU A 79 13.12 2.02 -12.22
N ARG A 80 13.25 1.32 -11.09
CA ARG A 80 14.35 1.53 -10.14
C ARG A 80 15.72 1.17 -10.70
N LYS A 81 15.79 0.23 -11.65
CA LYS A 81 17.05 -0.13 -12.33
C LYS A 81 17.48 0.91 -13.35
N THR A 82 16.54 1.70 -13.87
CA THR A 82 16.74 2.54 -15.06
C THR A 82 16.58 4.03 -14.81
N MET A 83 15.94 4.44 -13.70
CA MET A 83 15.65 5.83 -13.38
C MET A 83 16.21 6.23 -12.02
N GLN A 84 16.69 7.47 -11.91
CA GLN A 84 17.03 8.06 -10.62
C GLN A 84 15.76 8.28 -9.78
N LEU A 85 15.90 8.13 -8.46
CA LEU A 85 14.78 8.22 -7.50
C LEU A 85 13.94 9.50 -7.66
N VAL A 86 14.60 10.66 -7.83
CA VAL A 86 13.91 11.96 -7.99
C VAL A 86 13.01 11.95 -9.23
N ARG A 87 13.50 11.40 -10.36
CA ARG A 87 12.71 11.29 -11.59
C ARG A 87 11.55 10.32 -11.42
N LEU A 88 11.78 9.19 -10.76
CA LEU A 88 10.75 8.19 -10.53
C LEU A 88 9.60 8.77 -9.68
N ILE A 89 9.92 9.49 -8.60
CA ILE A 89 8.94 10.19 -7.77
C ILE A 89 8.16 11.23 -8.59
N ASP A 90 8.82 11.96 -9.49
CA ASP A 90 8.16 12.94 -10.35
C ASP A 90 7.17 12.28 -11.33
N GLU A 91 7.53 11.16 -11.94
CA GLU A 91 6.64 10.40 -12.83
C GLU A 91 5.42 9.86 -12.08
N ILE A 92 5.60 9.34 -10.86
CA ILE A 92 4.49 8.87 -10.01
C ILE A 92 3.56 10.03 -9.66
N ARG A 93 4.13 11.15 -9.19
CA ARG A 93 3.36 12.32 -8.74
C ARG A 93 2.46 12.89 -9.84
N HIS A 94 2.90 12.80 -11.09
CA HIS A 94 2.14 13.25 -12.26
C HIS A 94 1.28 12.16 -12.90
N GLY A 95 1.27 10.94 -12.34
CA GLY A 95 0.47 9.82 -12.84
C GLY A 95 0.98 9.18 -14.12
N ARG A 96 2.18 9.56 -14.55
CA ARG A 96 2.85 9.00 -15.73
C ARG A 96 3.44 7.62 -15.45
N LEU A 97 3.80 7.35 -14.20
CA LEU A 97 4.20 6.02 -13.71
C LEU A 97 3.20 5.52 -12.67
N GLN A 98 2.70 4.30 -12.86
CA GLN A 98 1.76 3.63 -11.97
C GLN A 98 2.15 2.15 -11.82
N LEU A 99 1.86 1.57 -10.66
CA LEU A 99 2.03 0.14 -10.43
C LEU A 99 1.10 -0.67 -11.33
N LYS A 100 1.67 -1.67 -12.01
CA LYS A 100 0.93 -2.53 -12.95
C LYS A 100 0.49 -3.80 -12.23
N LEU A 101 -0.80 -4.09 -12.26
CA LEU A 101 -1.32 -5.39 -11.80
C LEU A 101 -1.30 -6.41 -12.95
N PRO A 102 -1.13 -7.71 -12.65
CA PRO A 102 -1.26 -8.80 -13.61
C PRO A 102 -2.57 -8.73 -14.40
N ARG A 103 -2.58 -9.25 -15.63
CA ARG A 103 -3.76 -9.19 -16.52
C ARG A 103 -4.93 -10.02 -15.96
N ASP A 104 -4.62 -11.12 -15.29
CA ASP A 104 -5.53 -12.05 -14.64
C ASP A 104 -5.95 -11.61 -13.23
N CYS A 105 -5.48 -10.45 -12.74
CA CYS A 105 -5.92 -9.90 -11.48
C CYS A 105 -7.41 -9.55 -11.53
N HIS A 106 -8.18 -10.11 -10.58
CA HIS A 106 -9.62 -9.92 -10.45
C HIS A 106 -10.00 -8.44 -10.29
N GLN A 107 -11.19 -8.10 -10.77
CA GLN A 107 -11.62 -6.70 -10.95
C GLN A 107 -11.73 -5.96 -9.61
N GLU A 108 -12.15 -6.64 -8.56
CA GLU A 108 -12.33 -6.08 -7.24
C GLU A 108 -11.00 -5.71 -6.59
N GLY A 109 -9.99 -6.59 -6.67
CA GLY A 109 -8.64 -6.32 -6.20
C GLY A 109 -8.01 -5.15 -6.95
N ARG A 110 -8.17 -5.10 -8.27
CA ARG A 110 -7.76 -3.96 -9.10
C ARG A 110 -8.44 -2.66 -8.66
N THR A 111 -9.72 -2.71 -8.36
CA THR A 111 -10.50 -1.55 -7.91
C THR A 111 -9.97 -1.02 -6.58
N VAL A 112 -9.70 -1.91 -5.61
CA VAL A 112 -9.15 -1.53 -4.30
C VAL A 112 -7.77 -0.88 -4.44
N VAL A 113 -6.85 -1.50 -5.18
CA VAL A 113 -5.50 -0.96 -5.42
C VAL A 113 -5.57 0.42 -6.07
N ASN A 114 -6.35 0.56 -7.16
CA ASN A 114 -6.46 1.82 -7.88
C ASN A 114 -7.10 2.93 -7.03
N ALA A 115 -8.08 2.60 -6.19
CA ALA A 115 -8.71 3.57 -5.28
C ALA A 115 -7.72 4.06 -4.21
N CYS A 116 -6.90 3.16 -3.65
CA CYS A 116 -5.89 3.50 -2.65
C CYS A 116 -4.74 4.34 -3.26
N LEU A 117 -4.29 3.98 -4.47
CA LEU A 117 -3.22 4.65 -5.20
C LEU A 117 -3.69 5.87 -6.02
N CYS A 118 -4.87 6.42 -5.70
CA CYS A 118 -5.37 7.63 -6.36
C CYS A 118 -4.48 8.83 -6.00
N LEU A 119 -4.04 9.60 -7.00
CA LEU A 119 -3.23 10.82 -6.79
C LEU A 119 -4.02 11.91 -6.07
N ASP A 120 -5.33 11.98 -6.31
CA ASP A 120 -6.20 12.85 -5.53
C ASP A 120 -6.44 12.23 -4.14
N ARG A 121 -5.72 12.74 -3.15
CA ARG A 121 -5.80 12.30 -1.74
C ARG A 121 -7.23 12.32 -1.21
N LYS A 122 -8.11 13.22 -1.70
CA LYS A 122 -9.51 13.31 -1.26
C LYS A 122 -10.36 12.16 -1.78
N LYS A 123 -10.03 11.60 -2.94
CA LYS A 123 -10.73 10.47 -3.56
C LYS A 123 -10.32 9.12 -3.00
N ARG A 124 -9.21 9.05 -2.26
CA ARG A 124 -8.80 7.82 -1.58
C ARG A 124 -9.85 7.38 -0.57
N PRO A 125 -10.14 6.07 -0.46
CA PRO A 125 -11.13 5.56 0.47
C PRO A 125 -10.69 5.78 1.93
N THR A 126 -11.65 5.68 2.83
CA THR A 126 -11.41 5.57 4.28
C THR A 126 -11.11 4.11 4.64
N ALA A 127 -10.53 3.89 5.82
CA ALA A 127 -10.34 2.53 6.35
C ALA A 127 -11.67 1.75 6.43
N TYR A 128 -12.76 2.43 6.80
CA TYR A 128 -14.11 1.85 6.78
C TYR A 128 -14.50 1.37 5.38
N GLN A 129 -14.35 2.22 4.35
CA GLN A 129 -14.68 1.85 2.97
C GLN A 129 -13.83 0.70 2.45
N ILE A 130 -12.53 0.69 2.76
CA ILE A 130 -11.62 -0.42 2.40
C ILE A 130 -12.10 -1.72 3.07
N ARG A 131 -12.48 -1.66 4.34
CA ARG A 131 -12.99 -2.81 5.08
C ARG A 131 -14.28 -3.36 4.45
N GLU A 132 -15.24 -2.50 4.10
CA GLU A 132 -16.48 -2.94 3.46
C GLU A 132 -16.25 -3.53 2.05
N LEU A 133 -15.29 -2.99 1.29
CA LEU A 133 -14.86 -3.58 0.02
C LEU A 133 -14.24 -4.97 0.24
N ALA A 134 -13.33 -5.10 1.21
CA ALA A 134 -12.68 -6.36 1.55
C ALA A 134 -13.68 -7.45 1.96
N LYS A 135 -14.73 -7.10 2.73
CA LYS A 135 -15.82 -8.02 3.06
C LYS A 135 -16.56 -8.50 1.81
N THR A 136 -16.93 -7.57 0.93
CA THR A 136 -17.64 -7.89 -0.31
C THR A 136 -16.84 -8.88 -1.15
N ILE A 137 -15.53 -8.61 -1.32
CA ILE A 137 -14.60 -9.51 -2.01
C ILE A 137 -14.58 -10.89 -1.34
N TYR A 138 -14.40 -10.93 -0.03
CA TYR A 138 -14.32 -12.19 0.70
C TYR A 138 -15.61 -13.02 0.57
N THR A 139 -16.77 -12.39 0.73
CA THR A 139 -18.06 -13.07 0.57
C THR A 139 -18.26 -13.58 -0.86
N ASN A 140 -17.88 -12.80 -1.88
CA ASN A 140 -18.03 -13.19 -3.28
C ASN A 140 -17.14 -14.38 -3.66
N HIS A 141 -15.90 -14.44 -3.15
CA HIS A 141 -14.94 -15.48 -3.53
C HIS A 141 -14.96 -16.72 -2.64
N TYR A 142 -15.35 -16.58 -1.37
CA TYR A 142 -15.25 -17.66 -0.37
C TYR A 142 -16.59 -18.06 0.24
N GLY A 143 -17.70 -17.40 -0.12
CA GLY A 143 -19.06 -17.78 0.28
C GLY A 143 -19.36 -17.70 1.77
N ARG A 144 -18.45 -17.14 2.58
CA ARG A 144 -18.58 -17.06 4.04
C ARG A 144 -18.87 -15.62 4.46
N ARG A 145 -19.91 -15.41 5.27
CA ARG A 145 -20.17 -14.12 5.93
C ARG A 145 -19.10 -13.92 7.00
N VAL A 146 -18.41 -12.77 6.96
CA VAL A 146 -17.45 -12.38 7.99
C VAL A 146 -18.21 -11.67 9.11
N ASN A 147 -18.20 -12.24 10.32
CA ASN A 147 -18.62 -11.52 11.51
C ASN A 147 -17.44 -10.67 12.00
N LEU A 148 -17.60 -9.35 12.00
CA LEU A 148 -16.52 -8.44 12.41
C LEU A 148 -16.27 -8.44 13.92
N GLU A 149 -17.26 -8.81 14.72
CA GLU A 149 -17.13 -8.83 16.18
C GLU A 149 -16.22 -9.98 16.66
N GLU A 150 -15.97 -10.98 15.81
CA GLU A 150 -15.06 -12.10 16.09
C GLU A 150 -13.60 -11.82 15.68
N LEU A 151 -13.32 -10.67 15.04
CA LEU A 151 -12.00 -10.30 14.51
C LEU A 151 -11.28 -9.23 15.34
N VAL A 152 -11.86 -8.81 16.48
CA VAL A 152 -11.29 -7.81 17.41
C VAL A 152 -10.84 -8.50 18.69
#